data_AF-A0A536NGZ4-F1
#
_entry.id   AF-A0A536NGZ4-F1
#
_cell.length_a   1.000
_cell.length_b   1.000
_cell.length_c   1.000
_cell.angle_alpha   90.00
_cell.angle_beta   90.00
_cell.angle_gamma   90.00
#
_symmetry.space_group_name_H-M   'P 1'
#
loop_
_entity.id
_entity.type
_entity.pdbx_description
1 polymer ?
#
loop_
_entity_poly.entity_id
_entity_poly.type
_entity_poly.pdbx_seq_one_letter_code
_entity_poly.pdbx_strand_id
1 'polypeptide(L)'
;MRSAEGRAASKSRAGWPAGRRLRDASSAGRSAPPARRAAAEWRAAGARGLGRVAPLETNRRLDGPWLPHCATRSTAGVLRLFSRDAIGGFGSVSEGTVIIIGGAEDKVRDRVILNRFVSLAGGTDARIMVISTASSLGAEAGERYRAIFTELGVTSIRTLHAVTRAQANEEKTALIARDATGIFLTGGNQLRLSSTIGGTRLADAILDRFRHGAVVAGTSAGASAMSSHMIAFGASGATPKQRMAQIAAGLGVLPGVIVDQHFQQRNRLGRLLSLIAQNPSLLGLGVDEDTAGVVGPDHVLEVIGRGSITIVDGTTSETDAWEVRGHRPLMISNVVLHSLSSGYKFDLRRRERIASPPLRALPRRALPGGVPGEAASS
;
A
#
# COMPACT_ATOMS: atom_id res chain seq x y z
N MET A 1 -21.74 41.34 -45.84
CA MET A 1 -21.04 42.40 -45.08
C MET A 1 -19.78 41.80 -44.46
N ARG A 2 -18.59 42.38 -44.75
CA ARG A 2 -17.27 42.14 -44.10
C ARG A 2 -16.74 40.68 -44.07
N SER A 3 -15.46 40.35 -44.29
CA SER A 3 -14.34 40.94 -45.07
C SER A 3 -13.16 39.94 -45.06
N ALA A 4 -12.34 39.96 -46.12
CA ALA A 4 -10.89 39.63 -46.23
C ALA A 4 -10.12 39.16 -44.96
N GLU A 5 -9.15 38.24 -44.98
CA GLU A 5 -8.42 37.51 -46.04
C GLU A 5 -7.71 36.27 -45.41
N GLY A 6 -6.83 35.46 -46.02
CA GLY A 6 -6.16 35.42 -47.34
C GLY A 6 -5.26 34.15 -47.42
N ARG A 7 -4.47 33.91 -48.49
CA ARG A 7 -3.58 32.72 -48.61
C ARG A 7 -2.37 32.93 -49.56
N ALA A 8 -1.18 32.45 -49.18
CA ALA A 8 -0.18 31.82 -50.07
C ALA A 8 1.04 31.27 -49.31
N ALA A 9 1.53 30.07 -49.65
CA ALA A 9 2.95 29.68 -49.67
C ALA A 9 3.14 28.25 -50.20
N SER A 10 3.95 28.07 -51.24
CA SER A 10 4.38 26.78 -51.81
C SER A 10 5.87 26.52 -51.51
N LYS A 11 6.31 25.25 -51.57
CA LYS A 11 7.72 24.85 -51.37
C LYS A 11 8.22 23.98 -52.52
N SER A 12 9.43 24.21 -53.01
CA SER A 12 10.28 23.18 -53.66
C SER A 12 11.76 23.59 -53.74
N ARG A 13 12.64 22.61 -53.92
CA ARG A 13 14.10 22.67 -54.20
C ARG A 13 15.04 23.18 -53.08
N ALA A 14 16.34 22.91 -53.09
CA ALA A 14 17.17 21.73 -53.46
C ALA A 14 18.67 22.09 -53.23
N GLY A 15 19.55 21.10 -52.96
CA GLY A 15 21.00 21.22 -53.23
C GLY A 15 21.96 21.21 -52.03
N TRP A 16 23.02 20.41 -52.16
CA TRP A 16 24.31 20.50 -51.45
C TRP A 16 25.39 20.95 -52.47
N PRO A 17 26.51 21.56 -52.04
CA PRO A 17 27.77 20.81 -52.11
C PRO A 17 28.77 21.12 -50.96
N ALA A 18 29.97 20.55 -51.05
CA ALA A 18 30.91 20.37 -49.93
C ALA A 18 32.11 21.34 -49.88
N GLY A 19 32.66 21.50 -48.66
CA GLY A 19 34.11 21.40 -48.42
C GLY A 19 34.95 22.68 -48.31
N ARG A 20 35.63 22.85 -47.16
CA ARG A 20 37.07 23.14 -47.05
C ARG A 20 37.58 23.01 -45.61
N ARG A 21 38.88 22.73 -45.46
CA ARG A 21 39.62 22.69 -44.20
C ARG A 21 40.21 24.06 -43.90
N LEU A 22 40.33 24.42 -42.61
CA LEU A 22 41.38 25.29 -42.10
C LEU A 22 41.88 24.72 -40.76
N ARG A 23 43.15 24.98 -40.42
CA ARG A 23 43.84 24.54 -39.19
C ARG A 23 44.20 25.76 -38.34
N ASP A 24 44.53 25.49 -37.07
CA ASP A 24 45.33 26.32 -36.15
C ASP A 24 44.72 27.68 -35.76
N ALA A 25 44.74 28.19 -34.51
CA ALA A 25 45.00 27.66 -33.16
C ALA A 25 44.30 28.64 -32.13
N SER A 26 44.46 28.68 -30.81
CA SER A 26 45.33 27.99 -29.83
C SER A 26 44.76 28.10 -28.38
N SER A 27 45.35 27.34 -27.44
CA SER A 27 45.43 27.62 -25.99
C SER A 27 44.21 27.42 -25.05
N ALA A 28 44.52 27.34 -23.75
CA ALA A 28 43.64 27.40 -22.56
C ALA A 28 42.68 26.22 -22.31
N GLY A 29 43.20 25.14 -21.73
CA GLY A 29 42.42 23.96 -21.35
C GLY A 29 41.58 24.06 -20.07
N ARG A 30 41.05 22.90 -19.66
CA ARG A 30 40.87 22.44 -18.27
C ARG A 30 40.59 20.93 -18.27
N SER A 31 41.04 20.25 -17.22
CA SER A 31 41.05 18.80 -17.06
C SER A 31 39.72 18.25 -16.52
N ALA A 32 39.42 16.99 -16.86
CA ALA A 32 38.33 16.22 -16.26
C ALA A 32 38.73 15.66 -14.87
N PRO A 33 37.78 15.47 -13.93
CA PRO A 33 38.02 14.79 -12.67
C PRO A 33 37.47 13.34 -12.65
N PRO A 34 38.18 12.38 -12.04
CA PRO A 34 37.57 11.16 -11.53
C PRO A 34 37.54 11.10 -9.99
N ALA A 35 36.50 10.44 -9.50
CA ALA A 35 36.09 10.28 -8.10
C ALA A 35 37.15 9.84 -7.08
N ARG A 36 36.96 10.22 -5.79
CA ARG A 36 36.77 9.26 -4.69
C ARG A 36 36.40 9.91 -3.33
N ARG A 37 35.56 9.17 -2.57
CA ARG A 37 35.47 9.06 -1.09
C ARG A 37 35.40 10.35 -0.24
N ALA A 38 34.28 10.52 0.44
CA ALA A 38 34.23 11.18 1.76
C ALA A 38 33.53 10.24 2.76
N ALA A 39 34.23 9.85 3.81
CA ALA A 39 33.71 9.11 4.95
C ALA A 39 34.52 9.49 6.19
N ALA A 40 33.82 9.66 7.33
CA ALA A 40 34.33 10.07 8.64
C ALA A 40 34.90 11.50 8.76
N GLU A 41 34.24 12.34 9.56
CA GLU A 41 34.87 13.38 10.41
C GLU A 41 33.83 14.05 11.34
N TRP A 42 33.52 13.44 12.49
CA TRP A 42 32.84 14.12 13.62
C TRP A 42 33.33 13.52 14.95
N ARG A 43 34.49 13.97 15.44
CA ARG A 43 34.96 13.80 16.83
C ARG A 43 35.92 14.93 17.22
N ALA A 44 35.43 15.91 17.99
CA ALA A 44 36.24 16.67 18.96
C ALA A 44 35.36 17.63 19.79
N ALA A 45 34.88 17.19 20.96
CA ALA A 45 34.50 18.09 22.06
C ALA A 45 34.43 17.32 23.39
N GLY A 46 35.10 17.83 24.43
CA GLY A 46 34.77 17.51 25.83
C GLY A 46 35.38 16.25 26.44
N ALA A 47 36.67 16.30 26.80
CA ALA A 47 37.25 15.42 27.81
C ALA A 47 37.75 16.25 29.01
N ARG A 48 37.18 16.01 30.21
CA ARG A 48 37.79 16.26 31.52
C ARG A 48 36.88 15.71 32.64
N GLY A 49 37.42 14.87 33.52
CA GLY A 49 36.67 14.28 34.65
C GLY A 49 37.16 12.87 34.98
N LEU A 50 38.19 12.77 35.82
CA LEU A 50 38.74 11.48 36.29
C LEU A 50 37.92 10.95 37.48
N GLY A 51 37.62 9.64 37.46
CA GLY A 51 37.02 8.92 38.59
C GLY A 51 37.13 7.41 38.39
N ARG A 52 38.11 6.77 39.04
CA ARG A 52 38.30 5.32 39.03
C ARG A 52 37.32 4.63 39.98
N VAL A 53 36.65 3.58 39.54
CA VAL A 53 36.14 2.50 40.42
C VAL A 53 36.42 1.16 39.73
N ALA A 54 36.87 0.16 40.51
CA ALA A 54 37.27 -1.17 40.03
C ALA A 54 36.07 -2.14 39.89
N PRO A 55 36.18 -3.23 39.10
CA PRO A 55 35.14 -4.25 39.01
C PRO A 55 35.14 -5.15 40.25
N LEU A 56 33.95 -5.60 40.67
CA LEU A 56 33.77 -6.61 41.72
C LEU A 56 33.38 -7.95 41.11
N GLU A 57 34.11 -8.99 41.52
CA GLU A 57 33.93 -10.38 41.10
C GLU A 57 32.92 -11.16 41.96
N THR A 58 32.40 -12.24 41.37
CA THR A 58 31.95 -13.50 42.02
C THR A 58 30.87 -13.49 43.11
N ASN A 59 29.69 -13.95 42.70
CA ASN A 59 29.15 -15.27 43.08
C ASN A 59 29.25 -15.72 44.57
N ARG A 60 28.12 -15.74 45.29
CA ARG A 60 27.89 -16.66 46.42
C ARG A 60 26.52 -17.33 46.31
N ARG A 61 26.53 -18.65 46.50
CA ARG A 61 25.34 -19.50 46.62
C ARG A 61 24.63 -19.26 47.95
N LEU A 62 23.31 -19.50 47.96
CA LEU A 62 22.59 -19.95 49.15
C LEU A 62 21.67 -21.11 48.72
N ASP A 63 21.73 -22.20 49.47
CA ASP A 63 21.13 -23.49 49.12
C ASP A 63 19.82 -23.76 49.91
N GLY A 64 18.79 -24.22 49.19
CA GLY A 64 17.68 -25.05 49.70
C GLY A 64 16.51 -24.37 50.45
N PRO A 65 15.41 -25.11 50.70
CA PRO A 65 14.89 -26.26 49.95
C PRO A 65 13.43 -26.06 49.45
N TRP A 66 13.09 -26.72 48.34
CA TRP A 66 11.72 -26.81 47.82
C TRP A 66 11.13 -28.21 48.08
N LEU A 67 9.93 -28.31 48.66
CA LEU A 67 8.98 -29.42 48.49
C LEU A 67 7.54 -28.91 48.82
N PRO A 68 6.46 -29.60 48.39
CA PRO A 68 5.25 -28.93 47.89
C PRO A 68 4.07 -28.94 48.86
N HIS A 69 3.07 -28.11 48.56
CA HIS A 69 1.69 -28.28 49.07
C HIS A 69 0.70 -28.39 47.91
N CYS A 70 0.23 -29.60 47.67
CA CYS A 70 -0.94 -29.85 46.84
C CYS A 70 -2.18 -29.81 47.75
N ALA A 71 -3.11 -28.89 47.50
CA ALA A 71 -4.33 -28.76 48.28
C ALA A 71 -5.55 -28.79 47.35
N THR A 72 -6.17 -29.97 47.25
CA THR A 72 -7.47 -30.16 46.60
C THR A 72 -8.58 -29.43 47.37
N ARG A 73 -9.41 -28.64 46.68
CA ARG A 73 -10.78 -28.35 47.12
C ARG A 73 -11.74 -28.44 45.96
N SER A 74 -12.69 -29.38 46.05
CA SER A 74 -13.85 -29.43 45.16
C SER A 74 -14.90 -28.40 45.59
N THR A 75 -15.54 -27.77 44.63
CA THR A 75 -16.91 -27.27 44.79
C THR A 75 -17.70 -27.60 43.53
N ALA A 76 -18.66 -28.53 43.64
CA ALA A 76 -19.69 -28.72 42.63
C ALA A 76 -20.62 -27.49 42.61
N GLY A 77 -21.06 -27.05 41.43
CA GLY A 77 -21.76 -25.76 41.32
C GLY A 77 -22.46 -25.50 39.98
N VAL A 78 -23.57 -26.21 39.73
CA VAL A 78 -24.68 -25.83 38.84
C VAL A 78 -24.35 -25.52 37.37
N LEU A 79 -24.50 -26.55 36.52
CA LEU A 79 -24.68 -26.38 35.09
C LEU A 79 -26.08 -25.76 34.80
N ARG A 80 -26.15 -24.45 34.55
CA ARG A 80 -27.39 -23.83 34.05
C ARG A 80 -27.50 -23.94 32.54
N LEU A 81 -28.25 -24.92 32.07
CA LEU A 81 -28.84 -24.90 30.73
C LEU A 81 -29.83 -23.72 30.66
N PHE A 82 -29.50 -22.70 29.87
CA PHE A 82 -30.46 -21.69 29.42
C PHE A 82 -30.68 -21.86 27.92
N SER A 83 -31.83 -22.45 27.57
CA SER A 83 -32.43 -22.29 26.26
C SER A 83 -33.28 -21.02 26.23
N ARG A 84 -33.20 -20.29 25.11
CA ARG A 84 -34.02 -19.15 24.62
C ARG A 84 -33.19 -18.56 23.47
N ASP A 85 -33.50 -18.76 22.19
CA ASP A 85 -34.78 -18.53 21.50
C ASP A 85 -35.48 -17.23 21.97
N ALA A 86 -35.68 -16.33 21.00
CA ALA A 86 -36.21 -14.97 21.13
C ALA A 86 -35.27 -13.90 21.75
N ILE A 87 -34.33 -13.41 20.94
CA ILE A 87 -34.01 -11.97 20.85
C ILE A 87 -34.20 -11.55 19.39
N GLY A 88 -34.83 -10.40 19.17
CA GLY A 88 -35.31 -9.96 17.85
C GLY A 88 -34.19 -9.81 16.80
N GLY A 89 -34.60 -9.80 15.54
CA GLY A 89 -33.70 -9.80 14.39
C GLY A 89 -32.69 -8.65 14.41
N PHE A 90 -31.46 -8.96 14.80
CA PHE A 90 -30.29 -8.21 14.37
C PHE A 90 -30.24 -8.36 12.85
N GLY A 91 -30.65 -7.31 12.13
CA GLY A 91 -30.27 -7.16 10.73
C GLY A 91 -28.75 -7.28 10.68
N SER A 92 -28.24 -8.24 9.90
CA SER A 92 -26.82 -8.57 9.90
C SER A 92 -26.02 -7.33 9.55
N VAL A 93 -25.34 -6.74 10.54
CA VAL A 93 -24.43 -5.62 10.33
C VAL A 93 -23.24 -6.18 9.56
N SER A 94 -23.30 -6.11 8.23
CA SER A 94 -22.19 -6.44 7.37
C SER A 94 -21.08 -5.42 7.62
N GLU A 95 -19.83 -5.90 7.68
CA GLU A 95 -18.68 -5.01 7.66
C GLU A 95 -18.70 -4.11 6.41
N GLY A 96 -17.90 -3.05 6.44
CA GLY A 96 -17.75 -2.11 5.35
C GLY A 96 -16.99 -2.68 4.15
N THR A 97 -16.81 -1.82 3.15
CA THR A 97 -15.91 -2.10 2.02
C THR A 97 -14.59 -1.36 2.24
N VAL A 98 -13.44 -2.00 2.00
CA VAL A 98 -12.14 -1.32 2.02
C VAL A 98 -11.57 -1.19 0.60
N ILE A 99 -11.06 0.00 0.27
CA ILE A 99 -10.45 0.29 -1.04
C ILE A 99 -8.98 0.66 -0.85
N ILE A 100 -8.09 -0.23 -1.28
CA ILE A 100 -6.64 -0.04 -1.22
C ILE A 100 -6.14 0.47 -2.58
N ILE A 101 -5.69 1.72 -2.63
CA ILE A 101 -5.30 2.40 -3.88
C ILE A 101 -3.77 2.56 -3.92
N GLY A 102 -3.12 2.10 -4.99
CA GLY A 102 -1.65 2.06 -5.08
C GLY A 102 -0.96 3.42 -5.18
N GLY A 103 -1.72 4.52 -5.25
CA GLY A 103 -1.19 5.87 -5.40
C GLY A 103 -1.31 6.41 -6.81
N ALA A 104 -1.11 7.73 -6.95
CA ALA A 104 -1.15 8.45 -8.23
C ALA A 104 -2.41 8.18 -9.09
N GLU A 105 -3.55 7.88 -8.45
CA GLU A 105 -4.80 7.56 -9.13
C GLU A 105 -5.38 8.76 -9.88
N ASP A 106 -6.14 8.48 -10.94
CA ASP A 106 -6.71 9.51 -11.81
C ASP A 106 -7.68 10.43 -11.06
N LYS A 107 -7.39 11.73 -11.16
CA LYS A 107 -8.11 12.85 -10.54
C LYS A 107 -8.72 13.79 -11.58
N VAL A 108 -8.57 13.48 -12.87
CA VAL A 108 -8.85 14.43 -13.96
C VAL A 108 -9.82 13.84 -14.98
N ARG A 109 -9.59 12.60 -15.45
CA ARG A 109 -10.33 11.99 -16.56
C ARG A 109 -11.53 11.18 -16.04
N ASP A 110 -11.49 9.87 -16.19
CA ASP A 110 -12.59 8.94 -15.88
C ASP A 110 -12.73 8.71 -14.37
N ARG A 111 -11.66 8.94 -13.60
CA ARG A 111 -11.63 8.88 -12.12
C ARG A 111 -12.23 7.59 -11.55
N VAL A 112 -12.07 6.46 -12.26
CA VAL A 112 -12.80 5.19 -12.02
C VAL A 112 -12.79 4.76 -10.56
N ILE A 113 -11.63 4.86 -9.91
CA ILE A 113 -11.43 4.47 -8.50
C ILE A 113 -12.18 5.40 -7.54
N LEU A 114 -12.15 6.72 -7.79
CA LEU A 114 -12.83 7.73 -6.96
C LEU A 114 -14.35 7.69 -7.17
N ASN A 115 -14.81 7.44 -8.40
CA ASN A 115 -16.20 7.16 -8.72
C ASN A 115 -16.72 5.92 -7.98
N ARG A 116 -15.94 4.82 -7.96
CA ARG A 116 -16.28 3.60 -7.21
C ARG A 116 -16.37 3.86 -5.71
N PHE A 117 -15.45 4.65 -5.14
CA PHE A 117 -15.52 5.07 -3.73
C PHE A 117 -16.79 5.88 -3.42
N VAL A 118 -17.11 6.91 -4.22
CA VAL A 118 -18.32 7.72 -4.01
C VAL A 118 -19.59 6.88 -4.12
N SER A 119 -19.67 6.00 -5.13
CA SER A 119 -20.79 5.06 -5.29
C SER A 119 -20.98 4.16 -4.06
N LEU A 120 -19.90 3.59 -3.53
CA LEU A 120 -19.94 2.75 -2.32
C LEU A 120 -20.21 3.55 -1.03
N ALA A 121 -19.94 4.85 -1.02
CA ALA A 121 -20.23 5.75 0.10
C ALA A 121 -21.70 6.23 0.14
N GLY A 122 -22.53 5.88 -0.86
CA GLY A 122 -23.92 6.32 -0.96
C GLY A 122 -24.20 7.38 -2.04
N GLY A 123 -23.26 7.66 -2.94
CA GLY A 123 -23.46 8.59 -4.05
C GLY A 123 -23.70 10.02 -3.58
N THR A 124 -24.82 10.63 -4.00
CA THR A 124 -25.22 11.99 -3.62
C THR A 124 -25.49 12.16 -2.13
N ASP A 125 -25.94 11.09 -1.46
CA ASP A 125 -26.26 11.05 -0.04
C ASP A 125 -25.03 10.75 0.84
N ALA A 126 -23.86 10.59 0.21
CA ALA A 126 -22.63 10.28 0.91
C ALA A 126 -22.19 11.41 1.87
N ARG A 127 -21.74 11.00 3.05
CA ARG A 127 -21.09 11.85 4.05
C ARG A 127 -19.62 11.46 4.11
N ILE A 128 -18.77 12.23 3.42
CA ILE A 128 -17.37 11.86 3.21
C ILE A 128 -16.44 12.61 4.17
N MET A 129 -15.64 11.86 4.91
CA MET A 129 -14.52 12.39 5.69
C MET A 129 -13.21 12.20 4.92
N VAL A 130 -12.47 13.27 4.67
CA VAL A 130 -11.15 13.24 4.02
C VAL A 130 -10.07 13.53 5.04
N ILE A 131 -9.15 12.58 5.26
CA ILE A 131 -8.08 12.67 6.24
C ILE A 131 -6.74 12.86 5.53
N SER A 132 -6.18 14.07 5.62
CA SER A 132 -4.94 14.44 4.93
C SER A 132 -3.68 14.41 5.80
N THR A 133 -3.73 13.82 7.01
CA THR A 133 -2.63 13.78 7.98
C THR A 133 -1.30 13.25 7.42
N ALA A 134 -1.32 12.28 6.49
CA ALA A 134 -0.11 11.81 5.83
C ALA A 134 0.58 12.89 4.98
N SER A 135 -0.19 13.79 4.38
CA SER A 135 0.25 14.64 3.27
C SER A 135 1.24 15.73 3.69
N SER A 136 2.29 15.90 2.89
CA SER A 136 3.19 17.06 2.97
C SER A 136 2.52 18.37 2.57
N LEU A 137 1.43 18.32 1.78
CA LEU A 137 0.61 19.48 1.37
C LEU A 137 -0.39 19.91 2.45
N GLY A 138 -0.37 19.27 3.62
CA GLY A 138 -1.21 19.67 4.75
C GLY A 138 -2.71 19.58 4.47
N ALA A 139 -3.43 20.65 4.83
CA ALA A 139 -4.86 20.78 4.57
C ALA A 139 -5.20 20.82 3.07
N GLU A 140 -4.34 21.36 2.20
CA GLU A 140 -4.62 21.48 0.75
C GLU A 140 -4.91 20.13 0.09
N ALA A 141 -4.26 19.04 0.53
CA ALA A 141 -4.55 17.73 0.00
C ALA A 141 -5.99 17.30 0.33
N GLY A 142 -6.50 17.64 1.52
CA GLY A 142 -7.91 17.44 1.86
C GLY A 142 -8.83 18.25 0.95
N GLU A 143 -8.50 19.52 0.73
CA GLU A 143 -9.26 20.44 -0.13
C GLU A 143 -9.30 20.00 -1.60
N ARG A 144 -8.20 19.43 -2.13
CA ARG A 144 -8.18 18.86 -3.50
C ARG A 144 -9.14 17.67 -3.64
N TYR A 145 -9.17 16.74 -2.68
CA TYR A 145 -10.17 15.66 -2.70
C TYR A 145 -11.58 16.16 -2.42
N ARG A 146 -11.75 17.22 -1.60
CA ARG A 146 -13.06 17.87 -1.42
C ARG A 146 -13.60 18.39 -2.75
N ALA A 147 -12.80 19.14 -3.51
CA ALA A 147 -13.19 19.60 -4.84
C ALA A 147 -13.58 18.44 -5.77
N ILE A 148 -12.75 17.39 -5.83
CA ILE A 148 -13.03 16.20 -6.66
C ILE A 148 -14.34 15.51 -6.25
N PHE A 149 -14.58 15.29 -4.95
CA PHE A 149 -15.82 14.65 -4.50
C PHE A 149 -17.06 15.55 -4.66
N THR A 150 -16.92 16.88 -4.58
CA THR A 150 -17.99 17.82 -4.96
C THR A 150 -18.32 17.72 -6.45
N GLU A 151 -17.31 17.64 -7.32
CA GLU A 151 -17.50 17.42 -8.77
C GLU A 151 -18.16 16.06 -9.08
N LEU A 152 -17.98 15.05 -8.21
CA LEU A 152 -18.66 13.75 -8.28
C LEU A 152 -20.05 13.75 -7.61
N GLY A 153 -20.60 14.92 -7.26
CA GLY A 153 -21.98 15.08 -6.77
C GLY A 153 -22.17 14.95 -5.26
N VAL A 154 -21.08 14.82 -4.48
CA VAL A 154 -21.18 14.68 -3.01
C VAL A 154 -21.36 16.04 -2.34
N THR A 155 -22.43 16.19 -1.58
CA THR A 155 -22.80 17.45 -0.92
C THR A 155 -22.20 17.59 0.48
N SER A 156 -22.03 16.48 1.23
CA SER A 156 -21.53 16.50 2.59
C SER A 156 -20.10 15.97 2.67
N ILE A 157 -19.13 16.89 2.65
CA ILE A 157 -17.70 16.56 2.79
C ILE A 157 -17.10 17.31 3.98
N ARG A 158 -16.24 16.64 4.75
CA ARG A 158 -15.47 17.22 5.86
C ARG A 158 -14.00 16.85 5.72
N THR A 159 -13.13 17.87 5.71
CA THR A 159 -11.67 17.69 5.64
C THR A 159 -11.08 17.73 7.06
N LEU A 160 -10.12 16.84 7.33
CA LEU A 160 -9.35 16.80 8.57
C LEU A 160 -7.86 16.74 8.23
N HIS A 161 -7.10 17.68 8.79
CA HIS A 161 -5.63 17.62 8.84
C HIS A 161 -5.14 17.62 10.29
N ALA A 162 -5.29 16.49 10.99
CA ALA A 162 -4.71 16.33 12.33
C ALA A 162 -3.18 16.31 12.20
N VAL A 163 -2.51 17.25 12.85
CA VAL A 163 -1.03 17.34 12.93
C VAL A 163 -0.48 16.77 14.23
N THR A 164 -1.28 16.69 15.30
CA THR A 164 -0.89 16.08 16.59
C THR A 164 -1.82 14.94 17.01
N ARG A 165 -1.30 14.05 17.87
CA ARG A 165 -2.11 13.00 18.54
C ARG A 165 -3.25 13.56 19.40
N ALA A 166 -3.12 14.80 19.88
CA ALA A 166 -4.19 15.46 20.64
C ALA A 166 -5.40 15.75 19.74
N GLN A 167 -5.17 16.32 18.55
CA GLN A 167 -6.22 16.61 17.56
C GLN A 167 -6.93 15.34 17.05
N ALA A 168 -6.19 14.25 16.88
CA ALA A 168 -6.75 12.93 16.55
C ALA A 168 -7.54 12.28 17.72
N ASN A 169 -7.40 12.80 18.95
CA ASN A 169 -8.17 12.37 20.13
C ASN A 169 -9.31 13.33 20.50
N GLU A 170 -9.51 14.44 19.77
CA GLU A 170 -10.66 15.33 20.00
C GLU A 170 -11.98 14.60 19.73
N GLU A 171 -12.94 14.71 20.65
CA GLU A 171 -14.24 14.03 20.50
C GLU A 171 -14.98 14.50 19.24
N LYS A 172 -14.88 15.78 18.90
CA LYS A 172 -15.42 16.36 17.65
C LYS A 172 -14.92 15.62 16.41
N THR A 173 -13.63 15.27 16.39
CA THR A 173 -12.98 14.55 15.28
C THR A 173 -13.49 13.11 15.18
N ALA A 174 -13.67 12.43 16.32
CA ALA A 174 -14.26 11.09 16.37
C ALA A 174 -15.74 11.10 15.95
N LEU A 175 -16.53 12.09 16.37
CA LEU A 175 -17.94 12.24 15.98
C LEU A 175 -18.12 12.42 14.46
N ILE A 176 -17.24 13.18 13.79
CA ILE A 176 -17.26 13.32 12.33
C ILE A 176 -16.99 11.96 11.65
N ALA A 177 -16.05 11.16 12.18
CA ALA A 177 -15.76 9.84 11.66
C ALA A 177 -16.92 8.84 11.88
N ARG A 178 -17.59 8.89 13.03
CA ARG A 178 -18.80 8.07 13.32
C ARG A 178 -20.01 8.45 12.46
N ASP A 179 -20.06 9.67 11.95
CA ASP A 179 -21.15 10.12 11.06
C ASP A 179 -20.89 9.79 9.57
N ALA A 180 -19.62 9.66 9.17
CA ALA A 180 -19.24 9.43 7.78
C ALA A 180 -19.80 8.12 7.20
N THR A 181 -20.24 8.12 5.94
CA THR A 181 -20.54 6.89 5.16
C THR A 181 -19.35 6.47 4.30
N GLY A 182 -18.44 7.40 4.01
CA GLY A 182 -17.16 7.13 3.35
C GLY A 182 -16.00 7.86 4.04
N ILE A 183 -14.88 7.17 4.25
CA ILE A 183 -13.67 7.76 4.86
C ILE A 183 -12.50 7.58 3.89
N PHE A 184 -11.85 8.68 3.49
CA PHE A 184 -10.76 8.68 2.52
C PHE A 184 -9.44 9.17 3.15
N LEU A 185 -8.42 8.32 3.17
CA LEU A 185 -7.09 8.63 3.71
C LEU A 185 -6.10 8.94 2.59
N THR A 186 -5.54 10.15 2.58
CA THR A 186 -4.66 10.59 1.49
C THR A 186 -3.26 9.96 1.57
N GLY A 187 -2.53 10.03 0.44
CA GLY A 187 -1.11 9.71 0.39
C GLY A 187 -0.22 10.72 1.15
N GLY A 188 1.07 10.40 1.25
CA GLY A 188 2.07 11.19 1.94
C GLY A 188 3.06 10.31 2.70
N ASN A 189 3.28 10.61 3.99
CA ASN A 189 4.12 9.82 4.89
C ASN A 189 3.25 8.91 5.79
N GLN A 190 3.37 7.61 5.58
CA GLN A 190 2.66 6.57 6.34
C GLN A 190 3.02 6.52 7.84
N LEU A 191 4.28 6.79 8.24
CA LEU A 191 4.64 6.86 9.66
C LEU A 191 3.97 8.08 10.32
N ARG A 192 3.85 9.22 9.62
CA ARG A 192 3.12 10.39 10.14
C ARG A 192 1.64 10.07 10.35
N LEU A 193 1.03 9.29 9.44
CA LEU A 193 -0.35 8.82 9.58
C LEU A 193 -0.49 7.93 10.83
N SER A 194 0.28 6.84 10.95
CA SER A 194 0.12 5.89 12.05
C SER A 194 0.53 6.43 13.42
N SER A 195 1.60 7.23 13.51
CA SER A 195 2.02 7.86 14.78
C SER A 195 1.02 8.92 15.28
N THR A 196 0.37 9.65 14.38
CA THR A 196 -0.65 10.65 14.76
C THR A 196 -2.02 10.03 15.03
N ILE A 197 -2.47 9.06 14.24
CA ILE A 197 -3.84 8.52 14.30
C ILE A 197 -3.93 7.18 15.06
N GLY A 198 -2.91 6.32 15.03
CA GLY A 198 -2.97 4.99 15.63
C GLY A 198 -3.20 5.03 17.14
N GLY A 199 -4.15 4.22 17.64
CA GLY A 199 -4.54 4.22 19.05
C GLY A 199 -5.03 5.58 19.54
N THR A 200 -5.91 6.22 18.76
CA THR A 200 -6.62 7.45 19.10
C THR A 200 -8.12 7.26 18.86
N ARG A 201 -8.95 8.09 19.48
CA ARG A 201 -10.41 8.05 19.27
C ARG A 201 -10.82 8.15 17.80
N LEU A 202 -10.03 8.83 16.95
CA LEU A 202 -10.23 8.84 15.50
C LEU A 202 -9.98 7.46 14.87
N ALA A 203 -8.90 6.75 15.21
CA ALA A 203 -8.69 5.39 14.70
C ALA A 203 -9.82 4.45 15.12
N ASP A 204 -10.23 4.52 16.39
CA ASP A 204 -11.31 3.71 16.92
C ASP A 204 -12.63 4.01 16.19
N ALA A 205 -12.94 5.29 15.97
CA ALA A 205 -14.13 5.71 15.22
C ALA A 205 -14.10 5.32 13.74
N ILE A 206 -12.94 5.33 13.07
CA ILE A 206 -12.81 4.84 11.68
C ILE A 206 -13.09 3.34 11.61
N LEU A 207 -12.50 2.56 12.53
CA LEU A 207 -12.64 1.11 12.55
C LEU A 207 -14.05 0.67 12.99
N ASP A 208 -14.64 1.35 13.96
CA ASP A 208 -16.02 1.18 14.36
C ASP A 208 -16.98 1.51 13.21
N ARG A 209 -16.76 2.63 12.53
CA ARG A 209 -17.63 3.03 11.41
C ARG A 209 -17.50 2.08 10.21
N PHE A 210 -16.31 1.56 9.95
CA PHE A 210 -16.09 0.47 8.98
C PHE A 210 -16.89 -0.78 9.35
N ARG A 211 -16.81 -1.26 10.61
CA ARG A 211 -17.58 -2.43 11.07
C ARG A 211 -19.09 -2.26 10.92
N HIS A 212 -19.59 -1.02 10.98
CA HIS A 212 -20.99 -0.69 10.73
C HIS A 212 -21.33 -0.39 9.25
N GLY A 213 -20.50 -0.84 8.29
CA GLY A 213 -20.82 -0.83 6.86
C GLY A 213 -20.33 0.38 6.05
N ALA A 214 -19.50 1.28 6.60
CA ALA A 214 -18.94 2.38 5.80
C ALA A 214 -17.81 1.94 4.87
N VAL A 215 -17.64 2.64 3.74
CA VAL A 215 -16.48 2.45 2.88
C VAL A 215 -15.26 3.20 3.43
N VAL A 216 -14.13 2.51 3.58
CA VAL A 216 -12.84 3.14 3.94
C VAL A 216 -11.87 2.97 2.79
N ALA A 217 -11.40 4.09 2.23
CA ALA A 217 -10.45 4.12 1.14
C ALA A 217 -9.13 4.76 1.58
N GLY A 218 -8.02 4.24 1.07
CA GLY A 218 -6.69 4.82 1.30
C GLY A 218 -5.87 4.81 0.02
N THR A 219 -5.18 5.92 -0.27
CA THR A 219 -4.24 6.00 -1.41
C THR A 219 -2.79 6.15 -0.94
N SER A 220 -1.88 5.40 -1.56
CA SER A 220 -0.45 5.39 -1.21
C SER A 220 -0.27 5.12 0.30
N ALA A 221 0.31 6.04 1.08
CA ALA A 221 0.40 5.93 2.54
C ALA A 221 -0.91 5.51 3.24
N GLY A 222 -2.07 5.99 2.76
CA GLY A 222 -3.38 5.57 3.28
C GLY A 222 -3.70 4.10 3.01
N ALA A 223 -3.30 3.55 1.85
CA ALA A 223 -3.52 2.14 1.51
C ALA A 223 -2.71 1.20 2.42
N SER A 224 -1.42 1.50 2.62
CA SER A 224 -0.58 0.74 3.55
C SER A 224 -1.12 0.79 4.99
N ALA A 225 -1.75 1.90 5.39
CA ALA A 225 -2.34 2.04 6.72
C ALA A 225 -3.61 1.21 6.93
N MET A 226 -4.23 0.62 5.90
CA MET A 226 -5.40 -0.25 6.07
C MET A 226 -5.03 -1.60 6.73
N SER A 227 -3.82 -2.11 6.47
CA SER A 227 -3.28 -3.32 7.08
C SER A 227 -3.13 -3.20 8.60
N SER A 228 -3.19 -4.32 9.33
CA SER A 228 -2.71 -4.36 10.72
C SER A 228 -1.18 -4.16 10.79
N HIS A 229 -0.46 -4.81 9.87
CA HIS A 229 0.99 -4.69 9.69
C HIS A 229 1.27 -3.79 8.49
N MET A 230 1.63 -2.54 8.74
CA MET A 230 1.86 -1.52 7.72
C MET A 230 3.34 -1.42 7.35
N ILE A 231 3.67 -1.37 6.06
CA ILE A 231 5.04 -1.08 5.59
C ILE A 231 5.36 0.40 5.85
N ALA A 232 6.12 0.70 6.90
CA ALA A 232 6.49 2.06 7.29
C ALA A 232 7.61 2.63 6.42
N PHE A 233 8.65 1.85 6.13
CA PHE A 233 9.77 2.22 5.24
C PHE A 233 10.31 1.00 4.52
N GLY A 234 11.08 1.21 3.45
CA GLY A 234 11.85 0.13 2.83
C GLY A 234 12.51 0.53 1.51
N ALA A 235 13.63 -0.12 1.21
CA ALA A 235 14.37 0.05 -0.04
C ALA A 235 13.67 -0.64 -1.22
N SER A 236 13.93 -0.13 -2.42
CA SER A 236 13.51 -0.74 -3.69
C SER A 236 14.51 -1.80 -4.15
N GLY A 237 14.05 -2.75 -4.97
CA GLY A 237 14.86 -3.80 -5.59
C GLY A 237 14.09 -5.11 -5.78
N ALA A 238 14.55 -5.93 -6.72
CA ALA A 238 13.96 -7.24 -6.99
C ALA A 238 14.41 -8.32 -5.99
N THR A 239 15.67 -8.28 -5.53
CA THR A 239 16.23 -9.27 -4.59
C THR A 239 15.74 -9.01 -3.15
N PRO A 240 15.05 -9.96 -2.49
CA PRO A 240 14.64 -9.82 -1.09
C PRO A 240 15.87 -9.86 -0.16
N LYS A 241 15.84 -9.03 0.90
CA LYS A 241 16.92 -8.90 1.90
C LYS A 241 16.33 -8.72 3.29
N GLN A 242 16.97 -9.24 4.34
CA GLN A 242 16.41 -9.23 5.71
C GLN A 242 15.95 -7.82 6.17
N ARG A 243 16.83 -6.82 6.06
CA ARG A 243 16.53 -5.42 6.43
C ARG A 243 16.09 -4.55 5.25
N MET A 244 15.26 -5.09 4.34
CA MET A 244 14.78 -4.33 3.19
C MET A 244 13.58 -3.43 3.51
N ALA A 245 12.78 -3.77 4.51
CA ALA A 245 11.62 -3.00 4.94
C ALA A 245 11.49 -2.97 6.48
N GLN A 246 10.70 -2.01 6.97
CA GLN A 246 10.32 -1.85 8.36
C GLN A 246 8.79 -1.82 8.45
N ILE A 247 8.23 -2.58 9.39
CA ILE A 247 6.80 -2.60 9.68
C ILE A 247 6.50 -1.66 10.87
N ALA A 248 5.34 -1.01 10.83
CA ALA A 248 4.69 -0.40 11.99
C ALA A 248 3.23 -0.89 12.09
N ALA A 249 2.56 -0.59 13.19
CA ALA A 249 1.11 -0.81 13.26
C ALA A 249 0.38 0.11 12.26
N GLY A 250 -0.58 -0.44 11.52
CA GLY A 250 -1.58 0.33 10.79
C GLY A 250 -2.89 0.44 11.56
N LEU A 251 -3.99 0.72 10.86
CA LEU A 251 -5.34 0.87 11.43
C LEU A 251 -6.07 -0.46 11.62
N GLY A 252 -5.61 -1.54 10.97
CA GLY A 252 -6.19 -2.88 11.14
C GLY A 252 -7.57 -3.08 10.53
N VAL A 253 -7.94 -2.28 9.52
CA VAL A 253 -9.16 -2.43 8.71
C VAL A 253 -9.11 -3.74 7.90
N LEU A 254 -7.92 -4.12 7.42
CA LEU A 254 -7.70 -5.36 6.66
C LEU A 254 -6.68 -6.26 7.40
N PRO A 255 -7.13 -7.10 8.35
CA PRO A 255 -6.25 -8.02 9.08
C PRO A 255 -5.72 -9.15 8.20
N GLY A 256 -4.57 -9.73 8.58
CA GLY A 256 -3.92 -10.82 7.83
C GLY A 256 -3.26 -10.41 6.51
N VAL A 257 -3.39 -9.15 6.08
CA VAL A 257 -2.88 -8.63 4.81
C VAL A 257 -1.84 -7.54 5.04
N ILE A 258 -0.79 -7.50 4.21
CA ILE A 258 0.21 -6.42 4.17
C ILE A 258 0.23 -5.73 2.80
N VAL A 259 -0.11 -4.43 2.79
CA VAL A 259 -0.27 -3.64 1.56
C VAL A 259 0.97 -2.79 1.25
N ASP A 260 1.55 -3.04 0.09
CA ASP A 260 2.51 -2.18 -0.59
C ASP A 260 1.86 -1.45 -1.78
N GLN A 261 2.40 -0.29 -2.13
CA GLN A 261 1.85 0.70 -3.05
C GLN A 261 2.93 1.22 -3.99
N HIS A 262 2.54 1.91 -5.07
CA HIS A 262 3.44 2.31 -6.16
C HIS A 262 4.34 1.13 -6.60
N PHE A 263 3.74 -0.07 -6.67
CA PHE A 263 4.46 -1.32 -6.44
C PHE A 263 5.46 -1.66 -7.55
N GLN A 264 4.97 -1.83 -8.79
CA GLN A 264 5.82 -2.02 -9.96
C GLN A 264 6.67 -0.76 -10.21
N GLN A 265 6.07 0.43 -10.09
CA GLN A 265 6.69 1.72 -10.43
C GLN A 265 7.94 2.02 -9.58
N ARG A 266 8.03 1.44 -8.39
CA ARG A 266 9.18 1.58 -7.48
C ARG A 266 9.93 0.27 -7.25
N ASN A 267 9.71 -0.75 -8.08
CA ASN A 267 10.37 -2.07 -7.99
C ASN A 267 10.33 -2.66 -6.57
N ARG A 268 9.14 -2.89 -6.03
CA ARG A 268 8.92 -3.24 -4.61
C ARG A 268 8.70 -4.74 -4.35
N LEU A 269 8.85 -5.61 -5.36
CA LEU A 269 8.67 -7.05 -5.19
C LEU A 269 9.63 -7.66 -4.16
N GLY A 270 10.93 -7.33 -4.21
CA GLY A 270 11.91 -7.89 -3.28
C GLY A 270 11.63 -7.52 -1.83
N ARG A 271 11.14 -6.30 -1.55
CA ARG A 271 10.81 -5.89 -0.18
C ARG A 271 9.53 -6.55 0.32
N LEU A 272 8.51 -6.70 -0.54
CA LEU A 272 7.30 -7.45 -0.17
C LEU A 272 7.62 -8.92 0.13
N LEU A 273 8.37 -9.59 -0.76
CA LEU A 273 8.88 -10.95 -0.53
C LEU A 273 9.67 -11.06 0.78
N SER A 274 10.50 -10.06 1.12
CA SER A 274 11.25 -10.08 2.38
C SER A 274 10.37 -10.02 3.63
N LEU A 275 9.17 -9.44 3.54
CA LEU A 275 8.23 -9.37 4.66
C LEU A 275 7.39 -10.65 4.78
N ILE A 276 7.02 -11.25 3.65
CA ILE A 276 6.35 -12.57 3.61
C ILE A 276 7.32 -13.67 4.08
N ALA A 277 8.59 -13.63 3.70
CA ALA A 277 9.63 -14.52 4.23
C ALA A 277 9.75 -14.47 5.76
N GLN A 278 9.55 -13.29 6.36
CA GLN A 278 9.58 -13.14 7.81
C GLN A 278 8.25 -13.47 8.48
N ASN A 279 7.13 -13.45 7.74
CA ASN A 279 5.78 -13.67 8.25
C ASN A 279 4.90 -14.38 7.20
N PRO A 280 5.10 -15.70 6.94
CA PRO A 280 4.40 -16.41 5.86
C PRO A 280 2.87 -16.50 6.02
N SER A 281 2.38 -16.24 7.24
CA SER A 281 0.95 -16.13 7.56
C SER A 281 0.29 -14.88 6.99
N LEU A 282 1.04 -13.85 6.61
CA LEU A 282 0.50 -12.66 5.94
C LEU A 282 0.28 -12.92 4.45
N LEU A 283 -0.76 -12.31 3.88
CA LEU A 283 -0.94 -12.20 2.44
C LEU A 283 -0.38 -10.85 1.95
N GLY A 284 0.58 -10.87 1.04
CA GLY A 284 1.19 -9.65 0.49
C GLY A 284 0.41 -9.11 -0.69
N LEU A 285 0.02 -7.83 -0.66
CA LEU A 285 -0.62 -7.14 -1.78
C LEU A 285 0.26 -5.98 -2.27
N GLY A 286 0.86 -6.13 -3.44
CA GLY A 286 1.54 -5.06 -4.16
C GLY A 286 0.60 -4.38 -5.14
N VAL A 287 0.16 -3.16 -4.84
CA VAL A 287 -0.78 -2.38 -5.65
C VAL A 287 -0.05 -1.34 -6.51
N ASP A 288 -0.27 -1.40 -7.82
CA ASP A 288 0.31 -0.46 -8.78
C ASP A 288 -0.35 0.92 -8.74
N GLU A 289 0.35 1.94 -9.28
CA GLU A 289 -0.25 3.26 -9.50
C GLU A 289 -1.53 3.21 -10.34
N ASP A 290 -2.47 4.11 -10.06
CA ASP A 290 -3.80 4.19 -10.69
C ASP A 290 -4.55 2.85 -10.75
N THR A 291 -4.37 2.05 -9.70
CA THR A 291 -4.97 0.73 -9.50
C THR A 291 -5.49 0.63 -8.07
N ALA A 292 -6.61 -0.07 -7.88
CA ALA A 292 -7.17 -0.32 -6.56
C ALA A 292 -7.75 -1.72 -6.40
N GLY A 293 -7.68 -2.24 -5.17
CA GLY A 293 -8.39 -3.43 -4.74
C GLY A 293 -9.59 -3.01 -3.90
N VAL A 294 -10.79 -3.36 -4.35
CA VAL A 294 -12.05 -3.15 -3.64
C VAL A 294 -12.38 -4.46 -2.93
N VAL A 295 -12.31 -4.48 -1.59
CA VAL A 295 -12.57 -5.68 -0.78
C VAL A 295 -13.92 -5.53 -0.10
N GLY A 296 -14.88 -6.39 -0.48
CA GLY A 296 -16.21 -6.42 0.10
C GLY A 296 -16.28 -7.12 1.47
N PRO A 297 -17.47 -7.16 2.10
CA PRO A 297 -17.70 -7.83 3.39
C PRO A 297 -17.59 -9.37 3.30
N ASP A 298 -17.58 -9.91 2.09
CA ASP A 298 -17.28 -11.30 1.76
C ASP A 298 -15.77 -11.59 1.73
N HIS A 299 -14.93 -10.57 1.97
CA HIS A 299 -13.47 -10.58 1.81
C HIS A 299 -13.00 -10.93 0.38
N VAL A 300 -13.84 -10.70 -0.62
CA VAL A 300 -13.47 -10.80 -2.02
C VAL A 300 -12.89 -9.48 -2.50
N LEU A 301 -11.64 -9.53 -2.96
CA LEU A 301 -10.95 -8.43 -3.61
C LEU A 301 -11.31 -8.41 -5.10
N GLU A 302 -11.89 -7.31 -5.57
CA GLU A 302 -12.07 -6.95 -6.98
C GLU A 302 -11.01 -5.94 -7.40
N VAL A 303 -10.25 -6.23 -8.47
CA VAL A 303 -9.26 -5.28 -9.00
C VAL A 303 -9.95 -4.30 -9.96
N ILE A 304 -9.64 -3.01 -9.81
CA ILE A 304 -10.05 -1.93 -10.72
C ILE A 304 -8.87 -0.99 -11.03
N GLY A 305 -8.99 -0.21 -12.10
CA GLY A 305 -7.96 0.75 -12.53
C GLY A 305 -7.12 0.24 -13.70
N ARG A 306 -5.89 0.73 -13.83
CA ARG A 306 -5.07 0.59 -15.05
C ARG A 306 -3.93 -0.42 -14.97
N GLY A 307 -3.36 -0.63 -13.79
CA GLY A 307 -2.25 -1.55 -13.55
C GLY A 307 -2.71 -2.90 -13.03
N SER A 308 -1.92 -3.48 -12.12
CA SER A 308 -2.19 -4.78 -11.51
C SER A 308 -2.15 -4.72 -9.98
N ILE A 309 -2.72 -5.75 -9.36
CA ILE A 309 -2.40 -6.14 -7.99
C ILE A 309 -1.61 -7.44 -8.03
N THR A 310 -0.39 -7.37 -7.52
CA THR A 310 0.45 -8.55 -7.29
C THR A 310 0.12 -9.12 -5.92
N ILE A 311 -0.43 -10.32 -5.87
CA ILE A 311 -0.67 -11.08 -4.63
C ILE A 311 0.50 -12.04 -4.43
N VAL A 312 1.05 -12.05 -3.22
CA VAL A 312 2.17 -12.88 -2.78
C VAL A 312 1.70 -13.69 -1.58
N ASP A 313 1.51 -15.00 -1.76
CA ASP A 313 1.12 -15.93 -0.72
C ASP A 313 2.30 -16.81 -0.29
N GLY A 314 2.66 -16.71 0.98
CA GLY A 314 3.74 -17.47 1.61
C GLY A 314 3.28 -18.73 2.34
N THR A 315 1.99 -19.12 2.31
CA THR A 315 1.45 -20.21 3.13
C THR A 315 2.25 -21.53 3.02
N THR A 316 2.73 -21.85 1.82
CA THR A 316 3.53 -23.06 1.50
C THR A 316 5.03 -22.78 1.37
N SER A 317 5.50 -21.59 1.77
CA SER A 317 6.85 -21.14 1.48
C SER A 317 7.91 -21.68 2.44
N GLU A 318 9.12 -21.88 1.91
CA GLU A 318 10.32 -22.21 2.67
C GLU A 318 11.25 -21.00 2.68
N THR A 319 11.96 -20.74 3.79
CA THR A 319 12.81 -19.54 3.92
C THR A 319 13.91 -19.65 4.98
N ASP A 320 15.05 -19.00 4.70
CA ASP A 320 16.21 -18.86 5.61
C ASP A 320 16.19 -17.55 6.44
N ALA A 321 15.09 -16.79 6.40
CA ALA A 321 15.03 -15.41 6.92
C ALA A 321 15.46 -15.24 8.39
N TRP A 322 15.38 -16.31 9.19
CA TRP A 322 15.81 -16.35 10.60
C TRP A 322 17.33 -16.49 10.78
N GLU A 323 18.05 -17.03 9.79
CA GLU A 323 19.52 -17.14 9.76
C GLU A 323 20.17 -15.89 9.14
N VAL A 324 19.51 -15.30 8.15
CA VAL A 324 20.04 -14.15 7.42
C VAL A 324 20.16 -12.93 8.34
N ARG A 325 21.21 -12.13 8.10
CA ARG A 325 21.56 -10.96 8.92
C ARG A 325 21.89 -9.76 8.03
N GLY A 326 21.40 -8.60 8.42
CA GLY A 326 21.74 -7.30 7.83
C GLY A 326 21.09 -7.08 6.46
N HIS A 327 21.91 -6.72 5.47
CA HIS A 327 21.47 -6.43 4.10
C HIS A 327 21.81 -7.55 3.10
N ARG A 328 22.09 -8.76 3.61
CA ARG A 328 22.29 -9.95 2.78
C ARG A 328 20.96 -10.39 2.12
N PRO A 329 20.99 -10.98 0.91
CA PRO A 329 19.83 -11.66 0.34
C PRO A 329 19.29 -12.73 1.28
N LEU A 330 17.99 -13.01 1.17
CA LEU A 330 17.34 -14.16 1.79
C LEU A 330 16.77 -15.10 0.73
N MET A 331 16.72 -16.39 1.06
CA MET A 331 16.01 -17.42 0.31
C MET A 331 14.53 -17.39 0.70
N ILE A 332 13.66 -17.37 -0.31
CA ILE A 332 12.26 -17.76 -0.17
C ILE A 332 11.87 -18.59 -1.40
N SER A 333 11.29 -19.77 -1.17
CA SER A 333 10.83 -20.71 -2.20
C SER A 333 9.35 -21.07 -2.00
N ASN A 334 8.73 -21.75 -2.96
CA ASN A 334 7.35 -22.25 -2.89
C ASN A 334 6.29 -21.17 -2.57
N VAL A 335 6.52 -19.95 -3.06
CA VAL A 335 5.61 -18.80 -2.98
C VAL A 335 4.62 -18.83 -4.14
N VAL A 336 3.33 -18.68 -3.87
CA VAL A 336 2.32 -18.51 -4.92
C VAL A 336 2.21 -17.02 -5.25
N LEU A 337 2.35 -16.68 -6.53
CA LEU A 337 2.22 -15.31 -7.03
C LEU A 337 1.07 -15.20 -8.03
N HIS A 338 0.18 -14.23 -7.80
CA HIS A 338 -0.84 -13.83 -8.78
C HIS A 338 -0.57 -12.39 -9.23
N SER A 339 -0.64 -12.11 -10.52
CA SER A 339 -0.76 -10.74 -11.03
C SER A 339 -2.16 -10.58 -11.62
N LEU A 340 -2.98 -9.76 -10.98
CA LEU A 340 -4.39 -9.59 -11.31
C LEU A 340 -4.62 -8.20 -11.89
N SER A 341 -5.09 -8.11 -13.13
CA SER A 341 -5.52 -6.85 -13.75
C SER A 341 -6.98 -6.53 -13.41
N SER A 342 -7.43 -5.34 -13.82
CA SER A 342 -8.83 -4.90 -13.68
C SER A 342 -9.85 -5.97 -14.12
N GLY A 343 -10.89 -6.17 -13.30
CA GLY A 343 -11.98 -7.14 -13.52
C GLY A 343 -11.73 -8.55 -12.93
N TYR A 344 -10.51 -8.88 -12.51
CA TYR A 344 -10.26 -10.13 -11.78
C TYR A 344 -10.68 -10.05 -10.32
N LYS A 345 -11.04 -11.20 -9.75
CA LYS A 345 -11.46 -11.35 -8.34
C LYS A 345 -10.63 -12.40 -7.59
N PHE A 346 -10.43 -12.18 -6.30
CA PHE A 346 -9.64 -13.05 -5.43
C PHE A 346 -10.24 -13.11 -4.02
N ASP A 347 -10.46 -14.30 -3.48
CA ASP A 347 -10.93 -14.51 -2.11
C ASP A 347 -9.73 -14.45 -1.15
N LEU A 348 -9.68 -13.43 -0.30
CA LEU A 348 -8.56 -13.23 0.64
C LEU A 348 -8.53 -14.24 1.79
N ARG A 349 -9.66 -14.91 2.09
CA ARG A 349 -9.76 -15.93 3.16
C ARG A 349 -9.35 -17.29 2.63
N ARG A 350 -9.83 -17.67 1.44
CA ARG A 350 -9.47 -18.92 0.76
C ARG A 350 -8.08 -18.87 0.12
N ARG A 351 -7.56 -17.67 -0.14
CA ARG A 351 -6.33 -17.41 -0.93
C ARG A 351 -6.42 -17.94 -2.36
N GLU A 352 -7.60 -17.83 -2.96
CA GLU A 352 -7.90 -18.38 -4.28
C GLU A 352 -8.41 -17.31 -5.24
N ARG A 353 -7.96 -17.36 -6.51
CA ARG A 353 -8.56 -16.55 -7.58
C ARG A 353 -9.97 -17.07 -7.87
N ILE A 354 -10.98 -16.24 -7.64
CA ILE A 354 -12.35 -16.53 -8.06
C ILE A 354 -12.39 -16.53 -9.59
N ALA A 355 -13.01 -17.55 -10.19
CA ALA A 355 -12.97 -17.76 -11.62
C ALA A 355 -13.54 -16.58 -12.43
N SER A 356 -12.65 -15.78 -13.00
CA SER A 356 -12.93 -14.82 -14.09
C SER A 356 -12.82 -15.54 -15.45
N PRO A 357 -13.40 -14.99 -16.54
CA PRO A 357 -14.05 -15.75 -17.62
C PRO A 357 -13.13 -16.74 -18.37
N PRO A 358 -13.71 -17.77 -19.03
CA PRO A 358 -12.93 -18.80 -19.70
C PRO A 358 -11.95 -18.20 -20.69
N LEU A 359 -10.69 -18.62 -20.58
CA LEU A 359 -9.61 -18.25 -21.50
C LEU A 359 -9.98 -18.69 -22.91
N ARG A 360 -10.47 -17.75 -23.73
CA ARG A 360 -10.69 -17.99 -25.15
C ARG A 360 -9.34 -17.94 -25.86
N ALA A 361 -9.02 -19.00 -26.59
CA ALA A 361 -7.90 -18.94 -27.52
C ALA A 361 -8.10 -17.77 -28.49
N LEU A 362 -7.05 -16.97 -28.70
CA LEU A 362 -7.06 -16.00 -29.80
C LEU A 362 -7.28 -16.79 -31.10
N PRO A 363 -8.20 -16.36 -31.99
CA PRO A 363 -8.38 -17.04 -33.27
C PRO A 363 -7.03 -17.07 -34.00
N ARG A 364 -6.60 -18.26 -34.44
CA ARG A 364 -5.37 -18.42 -35.21
C ARG A 364 -5.45 -17.49 -36.42
N ARG A 365 -4.67 -16.41 -36.39
CA ARG A 365 -4.49 -15.52 -37.54
C ARG A 365 -3.90 -16.38 -38.66
N ALA A 366 -4.68 -16.64 -39.69
CA ALA A 366 -4.21 -17.38 -40.85
C ALA A 366 -2.95 -16.69 -41.38
N LEU A 367 -1.87 -17.46 -41.54
CA LEU A 367 -0.64 -16.94 -42.13
C LEU A 367 -0.93 -16.55 -43.59
N PRO A 368 -0.68 -15.31 -44.00
CA PRO A 368 -0.84 -14.92 -45.40
C PRO A 368 0.31 -15.52 -46.20
N GLY A 369 0.12 -16.74 -46.70
CA GLY A 369 1.19 -17.51 -47.36
C GLY A 369 0.89 -18.99 -47.59
N GLY A 370 -0.36 -19.36 -47.88
CA GLY A 370 -0.64 -20.65 -48.51
C GLY A 370 -0.30 -20.54 -49.99
N VAL A 371 0.86 -21.05 -50.42
CA VAL A 371 1.22 -21.13 -51.84
C VAL A 371 0.28 -22.15 -52.51
N PRO A 372 -0.49 -21.78 -53.55
CA PRO A 372 -1.38 -22.71 -54.22
C PRO A 372 -0.61 -23.54 -55.25
N GLY A 373 -0.58 -24.86 -55.03
CA GLY A 373 -0.32 -25.84 -56.07
C GLY A 373 1.13 -26.28 -56.24
N GLU A 374 1.42 -27.49 -55.78
CA GLU A 374 2.24 -28.41 -56.57
C GLU A 374 1.59 -29.80 -56.52
N ALA A 375 0.81 -30.09 -57.56
CA ALA A 375 0.32 -31.43 -57.81
C ALA A 375 1.44 -32.20 -58.51
N ALA A 376 2.23 -32.95 -57.75
CA ALA A 376 3.23 -33.87 -58.28
C ALA A 376 2.64 -35.29 -58.34
N SER A 377 2.33 -35.74 -59.55
CA SER A 377 1.92 -37.11 -59.85
C SER A 377 3.13 -38.04 -60.00
N SER A 378 3.23 -39.05 -59.14
CA SER A 378 3.88 -40.34 -59.42
C SER A 378 3.54 -41.35 -58.32
#